data_AF-A0A538TY57-F1
#
_entry.id   AF-A0A538TY57-F1
#
_cell.length_a   1.000
_cell.length_b   1.000
_cell.length_c   1.000
_cell.angle_alpha   90.00
_cell.angle_beta   90.00
_cell.angle_gamma   90.00
#
_symmetry.space_group_name_H-M   'P 1'
#
loop_
_entity.id
_entity.type
_entity.pdbx_description
1 polymer ?
#
loop_
_entity_poly.entity_id
_entity_poly.type
_entity_poly.pdbx_seq_one_letter_code
_entity_poly.pdbx_strand_id
1 'polypeptide(L)'
;MNGLLRGWLRDPIERGVYQLTRAYMTRDRDIRMRLYPALATITVFAILPLIDHKMSGRAGPVFVLTFIGMLTNTAMATLKMSPQYMASDVFRYAPLASAAPVFHGARKAVIVGFVLPAFVLASPIRWCALRQHELMLAILPVLAAMPTLSLLNGLVGDYLPLSRPMTLGRQGVTNVLYMIVGSIGSGAISAVALLGVKQGWFWAFFAVELVVLLAVHAVLLRGIRVRKFEAVLE
;
A
#
# COMPACT_ATOMS: atom_id res chain seq x y z
N MET A 1 8.69 -7.70 21.87
CA MET A 1 8.29 -6.65 20.91
C MET A 1 9.15 -5.42 21.20
N ASN A 2 9.99 -5.00 20.25
CA ASN A 2 11.03 -3.98 20.46
C ASN A 2 10.43 -2.64 20.94
N GLY A 3 11.11 -1.94 21.85
CA GLY A 3 10.62 -0.69 22.48
C GLY A 3 10.18 0.39 21.47
N LEU A 4 10.82 0.45 20.30
CA LEU A 4 10.48 1.36 19.20
C LEU A 4 9.06 1.15 18.65
N LEU A 5 8.60 -0.12 18.54
CA LEU A 5 7.25 -0.43 18.07
C LEU A 5 6.18 -0.05 19.11
N ARG A 6 6.52 -0.07 20.40
CA ARG A 6 5.62 0.41 21.46
C ARG A 6 5.41 1.93 21.40
N GLY A 7 6.43 2.69 21.00
CA GLY A 7 6.31 4.14 20.84
C GLY A 7 5.47 4.55 19.62
N TRP A 8 5.57 3.78 18.52
CA TRP A 8 4.88 4.08 17.25
C TRP A 8 3.43 3.58 17.17
N LEU A 9 3.09 2.53 17.94
CA LEU A 9 1.72 2.05 18.11
C LEU A 9 1.26 2.34 19.55
N ARG A 10 0.83 3.58 19.80
CA ARG A 10 0.44 4.04 21.14
C ARG A 10 -0.83 3.34 21.64
N ASP A 11 -1.77 3.09 20.75
CA ASP A 11 -3.05 2.46 21.08
C ASP A 11 -2.86 0.93 21.30
N PRO A 12 -3.32 0.36 22.42
CA PRO A 12 -3.32 -1.10 22.63
C PRO A 12 -4.08 -1.88 21.55
N ILE A 13 -5.19 -1.36 21.04
CA ILE A 13 -5.99 -2.01 20.00
C ILE A 13 -5.20 -2.04 18.69
N GLU A 14 -4.62 -0.91 18.30
CA GLU A 14 -3.77 -0.81 17.12
C GLU A 14 -2.60 -1.80 17.18
N ARG A 15 -1.99 -1.96 18.36
CA ARG A 15 -0.92 -2.94 18.61
C ARG A 15 -1.38 -4.39 18.45
N GLY A 16 -2.55 -4.72 19.01
CA GLY A 16 -3.12 -6.07 18.91
C GLY A 16 -3.39 -6.43 17.46
N VAL A 17 -4.04 -5.53 16.73
CA VAL A 17 -4.36 -5.74 15.31
C VAL A 17 -3.10 -5.80 14.45
N TYR A 18 -2.10 -4.95 14.71
CA TYR A 18 -0.80 -5.04 14.02
C TYR A 18 -0.15 -6.41 14.18
N GLN A 19 -0.13 -6.96 15.41
CA GLN A 19 0.45 -8.27 15.67
C GLN A 19 -0.36 -9.39 14.99
N LEU A 20 -1.69 -9.30 15.05
CA LEU A 20 -2.58 -10.24 14.38
C LEU A 20 -2.34 -10.25 12.87
N THR A 21 -2.40 -9.08 12.23
CA THR A 21 -2.17 -8.95 10.78
C THR A 21 -0.78 -9.44 10.38
N ARG A 22 0.25 -9.09 11.16
CA ARG A 22 1.62 -9.58 10.92
C ARG A 22 1.72 -11.11 11.05
N ALA A 23 1.04 -11.70 12.04
CA ALA A 23 1.00 -13.15 12.22
C ALA A 23 0.30 -13.82 11.04
N TYR A 24 -0.83 -13.28 10.58
CA TYR A 24 -1.52 -13.78 9.38
C TYR A 24 -0.64 -13.71 8.13
N MET A 25 -0.02 -12.56 7.85
CA MET A 25 0.85 -12.40 6.68
C MET A 25 2.05 -13.35 6.68
N THR A 26 2.57 -13.71 7.86
CA THR A 26 3.77 -14.54 7.99
C THR A 26 3.45 -16.02 8.19
N ARG A 27 2.31 -16.40 8.78
CA ARG A 27 2.00 -17.80 9.12
C ARG A 27 0.96 -18.41 8.19
N ASP A 28 -0.01 -17.63 7.71
CA ASP A 28 -1.08 -18.13 6.86
C ASP A 28 -0.58 -18.34 5.43
N ARG A 29 -0.68 -19.58 4.94
CA ARG A 29 -0.25 -19.97 3.60
C ARG A 29 -1.07 -19.30 2.52
N ASP A 30 -2.38 -19.16 2.70
CA ASP A 30 -3.28 -18.66 1.65
C ASP A 30 -3.05 -17.18 1.39
N ILE A 31 -2.84 -16.42 2.47
CA ILE A 31 -2.45 -15.01 2.42
C ILE A 31 -1.08 -14.88 1.74
N ARG A 32 -0.11 -15.70 2.15
CA ARG A 32 1.24 -15.70 1.57
C ARG A 32 1.23 -15.98 0.07
N MET A 33 0.47 -16.98 -0.36
CA MET A 33 0.34 -17.37 -1.78
C MET A 33 -0.30 -16.30 -2.65
N ARG A 34 -1.04 -15.34 -2.08
CA ARG A 34 -1.64 -14.22 -2.81
C ARG A 34 -0.76 -12.97 -2.80
N LEU A 35 -0.10 -12.70 -1.68
CA LEU A 35 0.79 -11.54 -1.53
C LEU A 35 2.14 -11.73 -2.23
N TYR A 36 2.71 -12.94 -2.20
CA TYR A 36 4.06 -13.19 -2.71
C TYR A 36 4.17 -13.08 -4.23
N PRO A 37 3.17 -13.53 -5.03
CA PRO A 37 3.16 -13.25 -6.46
C PRO A 37 3.26 -11.76 -6.77
N ALA A 38 2.58 -10.89 -6.02
CA ALA A 38 2.67 -9.45 -6.24
C ALA A 38 4.08 -8.88 -5.95
N LEU A 39 4.80 -9.41 -4.94
CA LEU A 39 6.22 -9.08 -4.72
C LEU A 39 7.10 -9.59 -5.87
N ALA A 40 6.85 -10.82 -6.31
CA ALA A 40 7.59 -11.42 -7.40
C ALA A 40 7.40 -10.62 -8.69
N THR A 41 6.17 -10.24 -9.03
CA THR A 41 5.85 -9.39 -10.20
C THR A 41 6.65 -8.09 -10.16
N ILE A 42 6.74 -7.42 -9.01
CA ILE A 42 7.49 -6.17 -8.89
C ILE A 42 8.98 -6.38 -8.99
N THR A 43 9.49 -7.47 -8.40
CA THR A 43 10.90 -7.81 -8.51
C THR A 43 11.26 -8.10 -9.97
N VAL A 44 10.41 -8.84 -10.69
CA VAL A 44 10.57 -9.10 -12.13
C VAL A 44 10.54 -7.79 -12.91
N PHE A 45 9.57 -6.90 -12.69
CA PHE A 45 9.54 -5.60 -13.37
C PHE A 45 10.69 -4.66 -12.98
N ALA A 46 11.24 -4.79 -11.78
CA ALA A 46 12.45 -4.07 -11.38
C ALA A 46 13.70 -4.60 -12.08
N ILE A 47 13.73 -5.90 -12.40
CA ILE A 47 14.85 -6.57 -13.08
C ILE A 47 14.74 -6.48 -14.61
N LEU A 48 13.54 -6.49 -15.21
CA LEU A 48 13.36 -6.47 -16.67
C LEU A 48 14.17 -5.38 -17.40
N PRO A 49 14.27 -4.13 -16.91
CA PRO A 49 15.12 -3.09 -17.49
C PRO A 49 16.63 -3.41 -17.51
N LEU A 50 17.11 -4.35 -16.69
CA LEU A 50 18.49 -4.84 -16.74
C LEU A 50 18.77 -5.70 -17.98
N ILE A 51 17.75 -6.43 -18.43
CA ILE A 51 17.89 -7.43 -19.49
C ILE A 51 17.62 -6.79 -20.85
N ASP A 52 16.61 -5.92 -20.93
CA ASP A 52 16.26 -5.21 -22.16
C ASP A 52 16.51 -3.70 -22.02
N HIS A 53 17.54 -3.22 -22.72
CA HIS A 53 17.88 -1.80 -22.79
C HIS A 53 16.81 -0.94 -23.47
N LYS A 54 15.87 -1.50 -24.24
CA LYS A 54 14.71 -0.75 -24.74
C LYS A 54 13.73 -0.45 -23.60
N MET A 55 13.57 -1.38 -22.66
CA MET A 55 12.78 -1.18 -21.45
C MET A 55 13.50 -0.34 -20.38
N SER A 56 14.84 -0.25 -20.42
CA SER A 56 15.62 0.67 -19.58
C SER A 56 15.48 2.15 -19.96
N GLY A 57 14.82 2.44 -21.09
CA GLY A 57 14.43 3.77 -21.50
C GLY A 57 13.43 4.44 -20.55
N ARG A 58 12.83 5.55 -20.99
CA ARG A 58 12.00 6.43 -20.14
C ARG A 58 10.76 5.76 -19.51
N ALA A 59 10.30 4.63 -20.05
CA ALA A 59 9.09 3.94 -19.60
C ALA A 59 9.31 2.99 -18.41
N GLY A 60 10.41 2.22 -18.38
CA GLY A 60 10.66 1.23 -17.33
C GLY A 60 10.65 1.81 -15.91
N PRO A 61 11.32 2.95 -15.66
CA PRO A 61 11.29 3.63 -14.36
C PRO A 61 9.89 4.02 -13.89
N VAL A 62 9.04 4.50 -14.81
CA VAL A 62 7.64 4.87 -14.53
C VAL A 62 6.86 3.63 -14.12
N PHE A 63 6.99 2.53 -14.87
CA PHE A 63 6.28 1.28 -14.55
C PHE A 63 6.60 0.77 -13.15
N VAL A 64 7.87 0.69 -12.77
CA VAL A 64 8.25 0.19 -11.43
C VAL A 64 7.69 1.09 -10.32
N LEU A 65 7.74 2.42 -10.51
CA LEU A 65 7.21 3.41 -9.57
C LEU A 65 5.70 3.27 -9.38
N THR A 66 4.96 3.14 -10.49
CA THR A 66 3.53 2.87 -10.52
C THR A 66 3.16 1.63 -9.71
N PHE A 67 3.84 0.50 -9.98
CA PHE A 67 3.56 -0.76 -9.32
C PHE A 67 3.86 -0.75 -7.81
N ILE A 68 4.92 -0.05 -7.39
CA ILE A 68 5.23 0.15 -5.97
C ILE A 68 4.04 0.84 -5.30
N GLY A 69 3.55 1.96 -5.84
CA GLY A 69 2.39 2.69 -5.30
C GLY A 69 1.13 1.82 -5.14
N MET A 70 0.92 0.87 -6.05
CA MET A 70 -0.24 -0.02 -6.03
C MET A 70 -0.16 -1.14 -4.99
N LEU A 71 1.04 -1.53 -4.55
CA LEU A 71 1.21 -2.65 -3.62
C LEU A 71 0.39 -2.52 -2.36
N THR A 72 0.33 -1.31 -1.80
CA THR A 72 -0.36 -1.11 -0.53
C THR A 72 -1.87 -1.34 -0.70
N ASN A 73 -2.44 -0.93 -1.84
CA ASN A 73 -3.86 -1.14 -2.11
C ASN A 73 -4.17 -2.62 -2.35
N THR A 74 -3.35 -3.29 -3.17
CA THR A 74 -3.52 -4.72 -3.43
C THR A 74 -3.38 -5.54 -2.15
N ALA A 75 -2.34 -5.27 -1.34
CA ALA A 75 -2.11 -5.96 -0.08
C ALA A 75 -3.25 -5.74 0.94
N MET A 76 -3.75 -4.50 1.06
CA MET A 76 -4.89 -4.20 1.91
C MET A 76 -6.16 -4.89 1.42
N ALA A 77 -6.42 -4.90 0.11
CA ALA A 77 -7.56 -5.60 -0.48
C ALA A 77 -7.48 -7.11 -0.23
N THR A 78 -6.31 -7.72 -0.44
CA THR A 78 -6.08 -9.15 -0.17
C THR A 78 -6.32 -9.49 1.30
N LEU A 79 -5.89 -8.64 2.23
CA LEU A 79 -6.08 -8.87 3.67
C LEU A 79 -7.51 -8.68 4.16
N LYS A 80 -8.39 -8.01 3.40
CA LYS A 80 -9.83 -7.99 3.71
C LYS A 80 -10.46 -9.38 3.54
N MET A 81 -9.80 -10.28 2.82
CA MET A 81 -10.33 -11.60 2.50
C MET A 81 -9.65 -12.65 3.37
N SER A 82 -10.45 -13.56 3.92
CA SER A 82 -9.92 -14.71 4.66
C SER A 82 -10.84 -15.91 4.49
N PRO A 83 -10.30 -17.14 4.47
CA PRO A 83 -11.13 -18.35 4.63
C PRO A 83 -11.95 -18.31 5.93
N GLN A 84 -11.33 -17.82 7.01
CA GLN A 84 -11.95 -17.69 8.33
C GLN A 84 -12.61 -16.32 8.53
N TYR A 85 -13.38 -15.84 7.54
CA TYR A 85 -13.93 -14.48 7.59
C TYR A 85 -14.90 -14.25 8.77
N MET A 86 -15.57 -15.30 9.25
CA MET A 86 -16.44 -15.26 10.44
C MET A 86 -15.66 -14.97 11.74
N ALA A 87 -14.35 -15.25 11.78
CA ALA A 87 -13.53 -14.88 12.94
C ALA A 87 -13.41 -13.35 13.11
N SER A 88 -13.69 -12.58 12.05
CA SER A 88 -13.74 -11.11 12.14
C SER A 88 -14.93 -10.60 12.95
N ASP A 89 -15.96 -11.42 13.20
CA ASP A 89 -17.11 -11.05 14.03
C ASP A 89 -16.70 -10.79 15.48
N VAL A 90 -15.56 -11.31 15.94
CA VAL A 90 -15.00 -10.96 17.25
C VAL A 90 -14.79 -9.44 17.39
N PHE A 91 -14.44 -8.74 16.31
CA PHE A 91 -14.30 -7.29 16.32
C PHE A 91 -15.64 -6.56 16.42
N ARG A 92 -16.77 -7.21 16.08
CA ARG A 92 -18.12 -6.66 16.24
C ARG A 92 -18.57 -6.72 17.70
N TYR A 93 -18.16 -7.77 18.42
CA TYR A 93 -18.51 -7.95 19.84
C TYR A 93 -17.49 -7.33 20.81
N ALA A 94 -16.29 -6.99 20.32
CA ALA A 94 -15.30 -6.28 21.12
C ALA A 94 -15.77 -4.84 21.40
N PRO A 95 -15.58 -4.30 22.63
CA PRO A 95 -15.98 -2.95 22.99
C PRO A 95 -15.02 -1.91 22.37
N LEU A 96 -15.13 -1.73 21.05
CA LEU A 96 -14.30 -0.80 20.28
C LEU A 96 -15.02 0.55 20.14
N ALA A 97 -14.39 1.63 20.61
CA ALA A 97 -14.93 2.97 20.45
C ALA A 97 -15.02 3.41 18.97
N SER A 98 -14.14 2.89 18.11
CA SER A 98 -14.17 3.16 16.67
C SER A 98 -13.45 2.09 15.85
N ALA A 99 -13.78 2.08 14.56
CA ALA A 99 -13.13 1.37 13.47
C ALA A 99 -11.65 1.66 13.25
N ALA A 100 -11.26 2.91 13.53
CA ALA A 100 -10.04 3.50 13.01
C ALA A 100 -8.76 2.84 13.54
N PRO A 101 -8.64 2.50 14.85
CA PRO A 101 -7.45 1.84 15.39
C PRO A 101 -7.21 0.46 14.76
N VAL A 102 -8.28 -0.28 14.44
CA VAL A 102 -8.19 -1.58 13.78
C VAL A 102 -7.60 -1.43 12.37
N PHE A 103 -8.14 -0.50 11.60
CA PHE A 103 -7.66 -0.22 10.24
C PHE A 103 -6.20 0.26 10.24
N HIS A 104 -5.83 1.19 11.14
CA HIS A 104 -4.48 1.72 11.22
C HIS A 104 -3.46 0.66 11.62
N GLY A 105 -3.81 -0.25 12.54
CA GLY A 105 -2.95 -1.37 12.95
C GLY A 105 -2.65 -2.33 11.80
N ALA A 106 -3.69 -2.75 11.08
CA ALA A 106 -3.56 -3.61 9.91
C ALA A 106 -2.74 -2.94 8.79
N ARG A 107 -3.02 -1.67 8.49
CA ARG A 107 -2.30 -0.88 7.49
C ARG A 107 -0.82 -0.73 7.83
N LYS A 108 -0.47 -0.42 9.09
CA LYS A 108 0.93 -0.36 9.53
C LYS A 108 1.63 -1.70 9.38
N ALA A 109 0.94 -2.81 9.63
CA ALA A 109 1.49 -4.16 9.45
C ALA A 109 1.80 -4.44 7.97
N VAL A 110 0.92 -4.06 7.05
CA VAL A 110 1.17 -4.18 5.59
C VAL A 110 2.37 -3.36 5.16
N ILE A 111 2.43 -2.09 5.57
CA ILE A 111 3.50 -1.19 5.16
C ILE A 111 4.85 -1.75 5.63
N VAL A 112 4.96 -2.14 6.89
CA VAL A 112 6.23 -2.66 7.44
C VAL A 112 6.54 -4.08 6.98
N GLY A 113 5.53 -4.94 6.88
CA GLY A 113 5.70 -6.37 6.60
C GLY A 113 5.81 -6.72 5.13
N PHE A 114 5.41 -5.83 4.22
CA PHE A 114 5.31 -6.15 2.79
C PHE A 114 5.83 -5.04 1.89
N VAL A 115 5.34 -3.81 2.07
CA VAL A 115 5.70 -2.69 1.20
C VAL A 115 7.15 -2.26 1.39
N LEU A 116 7.60 -2.14 2.65
CA LEU A 116 8.97 -1.77 2.98
C LEU A 116 9.97 -2.85 2.50
N PRO A 117 9.74 -4.16 2.70
CA PRO A 117 10.55 -5.20 2.07
C PRO A 117 10.61 -5.10 0.54
N ALA A 118 9.47 -4.85 -0.13
CA ALA A 118 9.45 -4.66 -1.58
C ALA A 118 10.34 -3.50 -2.03
N PHE A 119 10.30 -2.40 -1.28
CA PHE A 119 11.14 -1.22 -1.53
C PHE A 119 12.63 -1.51 -1.32
N VAL A 120 12.97 -2.18 -0.22
CA VAL A 120 14.35 -2.57 0.10
C VAL A 120 14.91 -3.58 -0.91
N LEU A 121 14.07 -4.41 -1.53
CA LEU A 121 14.48 -5.31 -2.60
C LEU A 121 14.63 -4.59 -3.94
N ALA A 122 13.72 -3.67 -4.29
CA ALA A 122 13.73 -3.01 -5.59
C ALA A 122 14.78 -1.88 -5.70
N SER A 123 15.06 -1.16 -4.60
CA SER A 123 15.97 0.00 -4.61
C SER A 123 17.44 -0.32 -4.93
N PRO A 124 18.08 -1.39 -4.38
CA PRO A 124 19.47 -1.72 -4.68
C PRO A 124 19.62 -2.27 -6.09
N ILE A 125 18.65 -3.07 -6.54
CA ILE A 125 18.60 -3.57 -7.91
C ILE A 125 18.64 -2.38 -8.87
N ARG A 126 17.85 -1.33 -8.64
CA ARG A 126 17.88 -0.11 -9.47
C ARG A 126 19.17 0.67 -9.35
N TRP A 127 19.72 0.82 -8.14
CA TRP A 127 21.01 1.49 -7.93
C TRP A 127 22.12 0.87 -8.77
N CYS A 128 22.22 -0.46 -8.76
CA CYS A 128 23.24 -1.18 -9.53
C CYS A 128 22.91 -1.25 -11.04
N ALA A 129 21.62 -1.30 -11.39
CA ALA A 129 21.13 -1.48 -12.76
C ALA A 129 21.16 -0.24 -13.62
N LEU A 130 20.67 0.87 -13.07
CA LEU A 130 20.38 2.07 -13.82
C LEU A 130 21.48 3.07 -13.47
N ARG A 131 22.44 3.28 -14.38
CA ARG A 131 23.46 4.36 -14.27
C ARG A 131 22.88 5.79 -14.26
N GLN A 132 21.57 5.92 -14.10
CA GLN A 132 20.81 7.16 -14.06
C GLN A 132 20.35 7.42 -12.62
N HIS A 133 21.28 7.88 -11.77
CA HIS A 133 21.03 8.20 -10.36
C HIS A 133 19.90 9.24 -10.16
N GLU A 134 19.65 10.09 -11.17
CA GLU A 134 18.55 11.05 -11.19
C GLU A 134 17.16 10.41 -11.08
N LEU A 135 17.00 9.16 -11.56
CA LEU A 135 15.74 8.41 -11.46
C LEU A 135 15.40 7.99 -10.02
N MET A 136 16.37 8.04 -9.11
CA MET A 136 16.15 7.70 -7.71
C MET A 136 15.41 8.81 -6.98
N LEU A 137 15.59 10.07 -7.39
CA LEU A 137 14.83 11.20 -6.85
C LEU A 137 13.34 11.03 -7.14
N ALA A 138 12.98 10.49 -8.31
CA ALA A 138 11.59 10.21 -8.68
C ALA A 138 10.91 9.11 -7.83
N ILE A 139 11.65 8.38 -7.00
CA ILE A 139 11.09 7.41 -6.04
C ILE A 139 10.48 8.14 -4.82
N LEU A 140 11.04 9.28 -4.42
CA LEU A 140 10.61 10.05 -3.25
C LEU A 140 9.12 10.43 -3.28
N PRO A 141 8.56 11.00 -4.37
CA PRO A 141 7.14 11.35 -4.41
C PRO A 141 6.21 10.13 -4.27
N VAL A 142 6.56 9.00 -4.88
CA VAL A 142 5.79 7.76 -4.71
C VAL A 142 5.83 7.26 -3.27
N LEU A 143 7.01 7.30 -2.65
CA LEU A 143 7.16 6.92 -1.24
C LEU A 143 6.38 7.85 -0.30
N ALA A 144 6.35 9.15 -0.61
CA ALA A 144 5.57 10.15 0.14
C ALA A 144 4.06 10.00 -0.05
N ALA A 145 3.61 9.61 -1.26
CA ALA A 145 2.21 9.39 -1.58
C ALA A 145 1.65 8.09 -0.95
N MET A 146 2.48 7.07 -0.74
CA MET A 146 2.08 5.75 -0.24
C MET A 146 1.26 5.77 1.06
N PRO A 147 1.68 6.48 2.12
CA PRO A 147 0.89 6.59 3.34
C PRO A 147 -0.51 7.19 3.08
N THR A 148 -0.64 8.12 2.16
CA THR A 148 -1.93 8.76 1.87
C THR A 148 -2.81 7.87 1.01
N LEU A 149 -2.26 7.26 -0.04
CA LEU A 149 -2.99 6.34 -0.92
C LEU A 149 -3.55 5.13 -0.17
N SER A 150 -2.80 4.61 0.80
CA SER A 150 -3.24 3.49 1.61
C SER A 150 -4.45 3.79 2.51
N LEU A 151 -4.72 5.06 2.83
CA LEU A 151 -5.93 5.46 3.57
C LEU A 151 -7.20 5.36 2.72
N LEU A 152 -7.09 5.40 1.39
CA LEU A 152 -8.25 5.26 0.50
C LEU A 152 -8.99 3.93 0.74
N ASN A 153 -8.25 2.85 1.05
CA ASN A 153 -8.85 1.55 1.37
C ASN A 153 -9.71 1.56 2.65
N GLY A 154 -9.50 2.53 3.53
CA GLY A 154 -10.29 2.72 4.75
C GLY A 154 -11.60 3.47 4.51
N LEU A 155 -11.70 4.19 3.40
CA LEU A 155 -12.90 4.93 3.00
C LEU A 155 -13.85 4.07 2.14
N VAL A 156 -13.33 3.03 1.50
CA VAL A 156 -14.09 2.20 0.55
C VAL A 156 -14.45 0.84 1.17
N GLY A 157 -15.76 0.60 1.34
CA GLY A 157 -16.34 -0.66 1.82
C GLY A 157 -16.09 -0.95 3.30
N ASP A 158 -16.29 -2.20 3.71
CA ASP A 158 -16.00 -2.64 5.08
C ASP A 158 -14.48 -2.58 5.33
N TYR A 159 -14.10 -1.95 6.43
CA TYR A 159 -12.71 -1.64 6.77
C TYR A 159 -12.08 -2.71 7.68
N LEU A 160 -12.84 -3.73 8.10
CA LEU A 160 -12.29 -4.80 8.93
C LEU A 160 -11.35 -5.67 8.10
N PRO A 161 -10.11 -5.90 8.58
CA PRO A 161 -9.29 -6.96 8.03
C PRO A 161 -10.02 -8.30 8.22
N LEU A 162 -9.88 -9.20 7.26
CA LEU A 162 -10.42 -10.56 7.29
C LEU A 162 -11.96 -10.64 7.31
N SER A 163 -12.71 -9.60 6.94
CA SER A 163 -14.18 -9.62 7.08
C SER A 163 -14.97 -10.15 5.90
N ARG A 164 -14.32 -10.44 4.77
CA ARG A 164 -15.02 -10.85 3.55
C ARG A 164 -14.73 -12.29 3.15
N PRO A 165 -15.75 -13.04 2.69
CA PRO A 165 -15.56 -14.37 2.15
C PRO A 165 -14.75 -14.32 0.85
N MET A 166 -14.11 -15.44 0.54
CA MET A 166 -13.31 -15.57 -0.67
C MET A 166 -14.21 -15.82 -1.89
N THR A 167 -14.68 -14.76 -2.53
CA THR A 167 -15.48 -14.85 -3.76
C THR A 167 -14.57 -14.76 -5.00
N LEU A 168 -14.28 -15.91 -5.63
CA LEU A 168 -13.33 -16.04 -6.75
C LEU A 168 -13.69 -15.23 -8.03
N GLY A 169 -14.96 -14.84 -8.25
CA GLY A 169 -15.40 -14.16 -9.49
C GLY A 169 -15.47 -12.63 -9.46
N ARG A 170 -16.17 -12.04 -8.47
CA ARG A 170 -16.43 -10.57 -8.40
C ARG A 170 -15.19 -9.76 -7.97
N GLN A 171 -14.23 -10.43 -7.33
CA GLN A 171 -12.97 -9.84 -6.88
C GLN A 171 -11.98 -9.60 -8.03
N GLY A 172 -11.97 -10.46 -9.05
CA GLY A 172 -11.11 -10.27 -10.22
C GLY A 172 -11.39 -8.91 -10.88
N VAL A 173 -12.66 -8.62 -11.17
CA VAL A 173 -13.08 -7.36 -11.80
C VAL A 173 -12.78 -6.15 -10.91
N THR A 174 -13.07 -6.24 -9.61
CA THR A 174 -12.86 -5.13 -8.67
C THR A 174 -11.37 -4.83 -8.48
N ASN A 175 -10.53 -5.87 -8.34
CA ASN A 175 -9.09 -5.72 -8.24
C ASN A 175 -8.48 -5.21 -9.54
N VAL A 176 -8.95 -5.68 -10.70
CA VAL A 176 -8.51 -5.17 -12.01
C VAL A 176 -8.91 -3.70 -12.18
N LEU A 177 -10.09 -3.30 -11.74
CA LEU A 177 -10.51 -1.89 -11.77
C LEU A 177 -9.62 -1.02 -10.88
N TYR A 178 -9.36 -1.44 -9.63
CA TYR A 178 -8.38 -0.75 -8.78
C TYR A 178 -6.98 -0.78 -9.37
N MET A 179 -6.64 -1.83 -10.12
CA MET A 179 -5.37 -1.94 -10.81
C MET A 179 -5.27 -0.87 -11.91
N ILE A 180 -6.28 -0.75 -12.76
CA ILE A 180 -6.31 0.22 -13.86
C ILE A 180 -6.30 1.66 -13.34
N VAL A 181 -7.21 1.98 -12.42
CA VAL A 181 -7.33 3.33 -11.83
C VAL A 181 -6.05 3.69 -11.07
N GLY A 182 -5.51 2.75 -10.28
CA GLY A 182 -4.25 2.93 -9.56
C GLY A 182 -3.05 3.11 -10.50
N SER A 183 -3.01 2.37 -11.61
CA SER A 183 -1.93 2.44 -12.61
C SER A 183 -1.93 3.78 -13.34
N ILE A 184 -3.11 4.28 -13.73
CA ILE A 184 -3.25 5.57 -14.41
C ILE A 184 -2.86 6.71 -13.45
N GLY A 185 -3.37 6.68 -12.22
CA GLY A 185 -3.07 7.72 -11.23
C GLY A 185 -1.58 7.77 -10.87
N SER A 186 -1.00 6.62 -10.49
CA SER A 186 0.43 6.56 -10.12
C SER A 186 1.37 6.72 -11.32
N GLY A 187 0.95 6.30 -12.53
CA GLY A 187 1.68 6.52 -13.77
C GLY A 187 1.75 7.99 -14.16
N ALA A 188 0.64 8.73 -14.01
CA ALA A 188 0.62 10.17 -14.26
C ALA A 188 1.56 10.93 -13.29
N ILE A 189 1.48 10.63 -11.99
CA ILE A 189 2.36 11.22 -10.97
C ILE A 189 3.83 10.90 -11.28
N SER A 190 4.13 9.64 -11.60
CA SER A 190 5.49 9.20 -11.93
C SER A 190 6.03 9.84 -13.21
N ALA A 191 5.19 10.03 -14.23
CA ALA A 191 5.57 10.71 -15.47
C ALA A 191 5.90 12.20 -15.22
N VAL A 192 5.05 12.90 -14.46
CA VAL A 192 5.27 14.31 -14.10
C VAL A 192 6.53 14.46 -13.25
N ALA A 193 6.77 13.56 -12.29
CA ALA A 193 8.00 13.57 -11.49
C ALA A 193 9.26 13.44 -12.36
N LEU A 194 9.25 12.57 -13.38
CA LEU A 194 10.39 12.40 -14.29
C LEU A 194 10.61 13.61 -15.22
N LEU A 195 9.54 14.29 -15.63
CA LEU A 195 9.65 15.56 -16.35
C LEU A 195 10.22 16.66 -15.43
N GLY A 196 9.79 16.64 -14.16
CA GLY A 196 10.31 17.40 -13.03
C GLY A 196 11.83 17.36 -12.93
N VAL A 197 12.38 16.14 -12.91
CA VAL A 197 13.82 15.91 -12.80
C VAL A 197 14.57 16.46 -14.01
N LYS A 198 14.07 16.26 -15.23
CA LYS A 198 14.76 16.71 -16.46
C LYS A 198 14.79 18.22 -16.65
N GLN A 199 13.76 18.92 -16.20
CA GLN A 199 13.63 20.37 -16.33
C GLN A 199 14.12 21.14 -15.09
N GLY A 200 14.63 20.44 -14.06
CA GLY A 200 15.22 21.05 -12.86
C GLY A 200 14.23 21.57 -11.81
N TRP A 201 12.93 21.57 -12.10
CA TRP A 201 11.84 21.99 -11.20
C TRP A 201 11.32 20.91 -10.23
N PHE A 202 12.02 19.78 -10.11
CA PHE A 202 11.62 18.64 -9.27
C PHE A 202 11.27 19.02 -7.83
N TRP A 203 12.09 19.86 -7.17
CA TRP A 203 11.87 20.20 -5.77
C TRP A 203 10.61 21.05 -5.55
N ALA A 204 10.27 21.93 -6.48
CA ALA A 204 9.03 22.71 -6.43
C ALA A 204 7.80 21.81 -6.61
N PHE A 205 7.87 20.88 -7.57
CA PHE A 205 6.83 19.86 -7.76
C PHE A 205 6.67 19.00 -6.50
N PHE A 206 7.76 18.48 -5.94
CA PHE A 206 7.74 17.64 -4.74
C PHE A 206 7.19 18.39 -3.52
N ALA A 207 7.53 19.67 -3.36
CA ALA A 207 6.99 20.50 -2.27
C ALA A 207 5.47 20.69 -2.40
N VAL A 208 4.98 21.00 -3.60
CA VAL A 208 3.53 21.12 -3.88
C VAL A 208 2.83 19.79 -3.65
N GLU A 209 3.38 18.70 -4.16
CA GLU A 209 2.85 17.36 -3.95
C GLU A 209 2.75 17.02 -2.46
N LEU A 210 3.77 17.34 -1.66
CA LEU A 210 3.79 17.08 -0.23
C LEU A 210 2.71 17.89 0.50
N VAL A 211 2.50 19.15 0.14
CA VAL A 211 1.42 19.98 0.70
C VAL A 211 0.05 19.40 0.37
N VAL A 212 -0.17 19.02 -0.90
CA VAL A 212 -1.42 18.38 -1.35
C VAL A 212 -1.64 17.06 -0.62
N LEU A 213 -0.60 16.23 -0.52
CA LEU A 213 -0.66 14.95 0.19
C LEU A 213 -0.97 15.13 1.67
N LEU A 214 -0.40 16.13 2.35
CA LEU A 214 -0.72 16.44 3.75
C LEU A 214 -2.17 16.90 3.92
N ALA A 215 -2.65 17.77 3.03
CA ALA A 215 -4.03 18.24 3.05
C ALA A 215 -5.01 17.08 2.84
N VAL A 216 -4.79 16.26 1.81
CA VAL A 216 -5.59 15.05 1.55
C VAL A 216 -5.51 14.10 2.73
N HIS A 217 -4.31 13.82 3.24
CA HIS A 217 -4.11 12.92 4.39
C HIS A 217 -4.91 13.38 5.61
N ALA A 218 -4.90 14.67 5.93
CA ALA A 218 -5.68 15.23 7.04
C ALA A 218 -7.19 15.06 6.81
N VAL A 219 -7.68 15.28 5.59
CA VAL A 219 -9.09 15.07 5.22
C VAL A 219 -9.48 13.61 5.36
N LEU A 220 -8.68 12.67 4.83
CA LEU A 220 -8.97 11.24 4.90
C LEU A 220 -8.95 10.72 6.35
N LEU A 221 -8.01 11.21 7.19
CA LEU A 221 -7.98 10.87 8.62
C LEU A 221 -9.24 11.35 9.35
N ARG A 222 -9.73 12.56 9.04
CA ARG A 222 -11.00 13.04 9.59
C ARG A 222 -12.17 12.15 9.15
N GLY A 223 -12.23 11.79 7.87
CA GLY A 223 -13.26 10.89 7.33
C GLY A 223 -13.29 9.52 8.02
N ILE A 224 -12.12 8.90 8.23
CA ILE A 224 -12.02 7.58 8.88
C ILE A 224 -12.41 7.63 10.36
N ARG A 225 -12.09 8.73 11.07
CA ARG A 225 -12.43 8.88 12.50
C ARG A 225 -13.93 9.08 12.76
N VAL A 226 -14.64 9.71 11.83
CA VAL A 226 -16.08 9.99 11.95
C VAL A 226 -16.92 8.75 11.62
N ARG A 227 -16.34 7.77 10.92
CA ARG A 227 -17.06 6.57 10.50
C ARG A 227 -17.34 5.65 11.70
N LYS A 228 -18.62 5.46 11.99
CA LYS A 228 -19.11 4.51 13.01
C LYS A 228 -19.00 3.08 12.49
N PHE A 229 -19.00 2.13 13.42
CA PHE A 229 -19.18 0.72 13.09
C PHE A 229 -20.56 0.52 12.46
N GLU A 230 -20.61 0.35 11.13
CA GLU A 230 -21.81 -0.10 10.45
C GLU A 230 -21.95 -1.59 10.73
N ALA A 231 -22.77 -1.93 11.72
CA ALA A 231 -23.26 -3.28 11.90
C ALA A 231 -24.19 -3.59 10.73
N VAL A 232 -23.66 -4.20 9.66
CA VAL A 232 -24.48 -4.79 8.61
C VAL A 232 -25.19 -6.00 9.24
N LEU A 233 -26.43 -5.75 9.69
CA LEU A 233 -27.43 -6.77 9.97
C LEU A 233 -27.89 -7.32 8.62
N GLU A 234 -27.24 -8.37 8.14
CA GLU A 234 -27.81 -9.30 7.17
C GLU A 234 -27.68 -10.73 7.71
#